data_AF-A0A6G3QZ31-F1
#
_entry.id   AF-A0A6G3QZ31-F1
#
_cell.length_a   1.000
_cell.length_b   1.000
_cell.length_c   1.000
_cell.angle_alpha   90.00
_cell.angle_beta   90.00
_cell.angle_gamma   90.00
#
_symmetry.space_group_name_H-M   'P 1'
#
loop_
_entity.id
_entity.type
_entity.pdbx_description
1 polymer ?
#
loop_
_entity_poly.entity_id
_entity_poly.type
_entity_poly.pdbx_seq_one_letter_code
_entity_poly.pdbx_strand_id
1 'polypeptide(L)' 'MTALGTPVGADRVLDRCRALVRPELASAVDRLHPWVGEMARYAFGWCEVGGAPAAAPGGKGVRQALAVLGAEAA' A
#
# COMPACT_ATOMS: atom_id res chain seq x y z
N MET A 1 3.87 -34.76 -6.43
CA MET A 1 4.97 -33.86 -6.86
C MET A 1 4.33 -32.65 -7.49
N THR A 2 3.91 -31.70 -6.65
CA THR A 2 3.17 -30.51 -7.07
C THR A 2 4.08 -29.66 -7.93
N ALA A 3 3.70 -29.41 -9.18
CA ALA A 3 4.46 -28.55 -10.08
C ALA A 3 4.61 -27.17 -9.40
N LEU A 4 5.85 -26.77 -9.09
CA LEU A 4 6.14 -25.43 -8.64
C LEU A 4 5.80 -24.51 -9.81
N GLY A 5 4.67 -23.80 -9.69
CA GLY A 5 4.24 -22.81 -10.66
C GLY A 5 5.36 -21.82 -10.93
N THR A 6 5.37 -21.26 -12.14
CA THR A 6 6.32 -20.24 -12.58
C THR A 6 6.51 -19.20 -11.47
N PRO A 7 7.75 -18.83 -11.10
CA PRO A 7 7.96 -17.87 -10.02
C PRO A 7 7.18 -16.60 -10.34
N VAL A 8 6.20 -16.27 -9.51
CA VAL A 8 5.47 -15.01 -9.63
C VAL A 8 6.49 -13.91 -9.36
N GLY A 9 6.66 -13.01 -10.32
CA GLY A 9 7.59 -11.89 -10.19
C GLY A 9 7.29 -11.10 -8.90
N ALA A 10 8.35 -10.71 -8.20
CA ALA A 10 8.21 -9.95 -6.95
C ALA A 10 7.42 -8.66 -7.17
N ASP A 11 7.57 -8.02 -8.32
CA ASP A 11 6.77 -6.90 -8.81
C ASP A 11 5.27 -7.22 -8.81
N ARG A 12 4.85 -8.34 -9.43
CA ARG A 12 3.44 -8.75 -9.45
C ARG A 12 2.88 -9.01 -8.05
N VAL A 13 3.68 -9.65 -7.19
CA VAL A 13 3.25 -9.90 -5.80
C VAL A 13 3.06 -8.58 -5.05
N LEU A 14 4.00 -7.65 -5.18
CA LEU A 14 3.94 -6.34 -4.55
C LEU A 14 2.73 -5.54 -5.07
N ASP A 15 2.45 -5.58 -6.37
CA ASP A 15 1.32 -4.88 -6.99
C ASP A 15 -0.02 -5.47 -6.54
N ARG A 16 -0.15 -6.80 -6.50
CA ARG A 16 -1.34 -7.49 -5.97
C ARG A 16 -1.60 -7.07 -4.52
N CYS A 17 -0.58 -7.14 -3.67
CA CYS A 17 -0.73 -6.77 -2.26
C CYS A 17 -1.02 -5.28 -2.11
N ARG A 18 -0.48 -4.41 -2.98
CA ARG A 18 -0.79 -2.98 -2.99
C ARG A 18 -2.25 -2.72 -3.37
N ALA A 19 -2.78 -3.42 -4.36
CA ALA A 19 -4.18 -3.30 -4.78
C ALA A 19 -5.16 -3.68 -3.65
N LEU A 20 -4.79 -4.65 -2.81
CA LEU A 20 -5.58 -5.04 -1.63
C LEU A 20 -5.50 -4.00 -0.50
N VAL A 21 -4.30 -3.47 -0.22
CA VAL A 21 -4.07 -2.61 0.96
C VAL A 21 -4.41 -1.15 0.71
N ARG A 22 -4.15 -0.61 -0.49
CA ARG A 22 -4.30 0.82 -0.80
C ARG A 22 -5.68 1.41 -0.50
N PRO A 23 -6.82 0.78 -0.88
CA PRO A 23 -8.15 1.36 -0.60
C PRO A 23 -8.44 1.42 0.90
N GLU A 24 -8.09 0.37 1.65
CA GLU A 24 -8.31 0.32 3.10
C GLU A 24 -7.41 1.30 3.86
N LEU A 25 -6.16 1.45 3.42
CA LEU A 25 -5.27 2.47 3.97
C LEU A 25 -5.80 3.89 3.70
N ALA A 26 -6.32 4.15 2.50
CA ALA A 26 -6.93 5.44 2.19
C ALA A 26 -8.15 5.71 3.07
N SER A 27 -9.05 4.74 3.19
CA SER A 27 -10.22 4.80 4.08
C SER A 27 -9.82 5.04 5.54
N ALA A 28 -8.74 4.42 6.02
CA ALA A 28 -8.24 4.64 7.37
C ALA A 28 -7.70 6.07 7.56
N VAL A 29 -6.96 6.59 6.58
CA VAL A 29 -6.45 7.97 6.58
C VAL A 29 -7.59 8.99 6.52
N ASP A 30 -8.65 8.71 5.77
CA ASP A 30 -9.84 9.56 5.64
C ASP A 30 -10.60 9.74 6.97
N ARG A 31 -10.45 8.79 7.92
CA ARG A 31 -11.08 8.86 9.25
C ARG A 31 -10.25 9.62 10.29
N LEU A 32 -9.02 10.03 9.96
CA LEU A 32 -8.17 10.78 10.88
C LEU A 32 -8.70 12.22 11.03
N HIS A 33 -8.33 12.87 12.14
CA HIS A 33 -8.53 14.31 12.28
C HIS A 33 -7.89 15.04 11.08
N PRO A 34 -8.53 16.07 10.49
CA PRO A 34 -8.09 16.67 9.22
C PRO A 34 -6.60 17.03 9.17
N TRP A 35 -6.10 17.64 10.24
CA TRP A 35 -4.68 17.98 10.35
C TRP A 35 -3.74 16.76 10.30
N VAL A 36 -4.08 15.68 10.99
CA VAL A 36 -3.29 14.43 10.98
C VAL A 36 -3.46 13.70 9.64
N GLY A 37 -4.65 13.76 9.07
CA GLY A 37 -4.95 13.21 7.74
C GLY A 37 -4.06 13.85 6.67
N GLU A 38 -3.91 15.18 6.66
CA GLU A 38 -3.02 15.88 5.72
C GLU A 38 -1.56 15.42 5.88
N MET A 39 -1.07 15.35 7.12
CA MET A 39 0.30 14.88 7.38
C MET A 39 0.52 13.44 6.91
N ALA A 40 -0.46 12.56 7.11
CA ALA A 40 -0.40 11.18 6.63
C ALA A 40 -0.40 11.12 5.10
N ARG A 41 -1.32 11.85 4.43
CA ARG A 41 -1.38 11.90 2.95
C ARG A 41 -0.09 12.44 2.36
N TYR A 42 0.48 13.49 2.93
CA TYR A 42 1.76 14.06 2.52
C TYR A 42 2.90 13.03 2.68
N ALA A 43 2.98 12.37 3.84
CA ALA A 43 3.99 11.33 4.07
C ALA A 43 3.86 10.13 3.12
N PHE A 44 2.64 9.82 2.66
CA PHE A 44 2.40 8.82 1.63
C PHE A 44 2.61 9.32 0.19
N GLY A 45 2.87 10.61 0.00
CA GLY A 45 3.03 11.25 -1.31
C GLY A 45 1.74 11.35 -2.11
N TRP A 46 0.58 11.43 -1.43
CA TRP A 46 -0.74 11.54 -2.05
C TRP A 46 -1.19 12.99 -2.20
N CYS A 47 -0.55 13.91 -1.46
CA CYS A 47 -0.74 15.34 -1.62
C CYS A 47 0.56 16.11 -1.38
N GLU A 48 0.63 17.31 -1.92
CA GLU A 48 1.61 18.32 -1.60
C GLU A 48 1.25 19.05 -0.30
N VAL A 49 2.14 19.95 0.13
CA VAL A 49 1.86 20.92 1.20
C VAL A 49 0.59 21.72 0.85
N GLY A 50 -0.36 21.81 1.79
CA GLY A 50 -1.64 22.48 1.57
C GLY A 50 -2.70 21.59 0.90
N GLY A 51 -2.43 20.30 0.73
CA GLY A 51 -3.44 19.30 0.38
C GLY A 51 -3.73 19.13 -1.12
N ALA A 52 -2.98 19.79 -2.01
CA ALA A 52 -3.12 19.57 -3.45
C ALA A 52 -2.75 18.12 -3.83
N PRO A 53 -3.52 17.41 -4.66
CA PRO A 53 -3.23 16.01 -5.00
C PRO A 53 -1.85 15.83 -5.66
N ALA A 54 -1.16 14.75 -5.29
CA ALA A 54 0.14 14.38 -5.84
C ALA A 54 0.16 12.92 -6.31
N ALA A 55 0.94 12.65 -7.35
CA ALA A 55 1.13 11.32 -7.93
C ALA A 55 2.57 10.83 -7.72
N ALA A 56 2.97 10.63 -6.47
CA ALA A 56 4.25 10.02 -6.17
C ALA A 56 4.19 8.48 -6.30
N PRO A 57 5.26 7.81 -6.76
CA PRO A 57 5.32 6.35 -6.92
C PRO A 57 5.16 5.55 -5.61
N GLY A 58 5.09 6.22 -4.46
CA GLY A 58 4.91 5.62 -3.15
C GLY A 58 6.08 4.73 -2.73
N GLY A 59 5.98 4.12 -1.54
CA GLY A 59 7.02 3.22 -1.03
C GLY A 59 7.08 1.88 -1.78
N LYS A 60 8.15 1.11 -1.54
CA LYS A 60 8.38 -0.23 -2.13
C LYS A 60 7.31 -1.29 -1.82
N GLY A 61 6.47 -1.11 -0.80
CA GLY A 61 5.39 -2.04 -0.46
C GLY A 61 5.80 -3.36 0.22
N VAL A 62 7.10 -3.61 0.44
CA VAL A 62 7.61 -4.90 0.98
C VAL A 62 6.95 -5.30 2.31
N ARG A 63 6.89 -4.39 3.28
CA ARG A 63 6.28 -4.66 4.61
C ARG A 63 4.80 -5.02 4.50
N GLN A 64 4.07 -4.33 3.63
CA GLN A 64 2.65 -4.62 3.39
C GLN A 64 2.47 -6.01 2.79
N ALA A 65 3.33 -6.40 1.85
CA ALA A 65 3.23 -7.67 1.16
C ALA A 65 3.54 -8.82 2.11
N LEU A 66 4.56 -8.67 2.97
CA LEU A 66 4.84 -9.64 4.02
C LEU A 66 3.66 -9.80 4.99
N ALA A 67 2.97 -8.72 5.34
CA ALA A 67 1.79 -8.80 6.21
C ALA A 67 0.64 -9.57 5.54
N VAL A 68 0.33 -9.28 4.26
CA VAL A 68 -0.72 -9.97 3.51
C VAL A 68 -0.39 -11.45 3.32
N LEU A 69 0.81 -11.76 2.83
CA LEU A 69 1.24 -13.14 2.60
C LEU A 69 1.34 -13.93 3.92
N GLY A 70 1.78 -13.29 5.00
CA GLY A 70 1.78 -13.90 6.32
C GLY A 70 0.37 -14.25 6.80
N ALA A 71 -0.62 -13.39 6.55
CA ALA A 71 -2.02 -13.66 6.88
C ALA A 71 -2.64 -14.74 5.97
N GLU A 72 -2.26 -14.81 4.69
CA GLU A 72 -2.73 -15.86 3.76
C GLU A 72 -2.15 -17.24 4.09
N ALA A 73 -0.99 -17.30 4.76
CA ALA A 73 -0.29 -18.53 5.10
C ALA A 73 -0.56 -19.06 6.51
N ALA A 74 -1.18 -18.25 7.38
CA ALA A 74 -1.52 -18.62 8.76
C ALA A 74 -2.78 -19.49 8.83
#